data_AF-A0A5C6CMP5-F1
#
_entry.id   AF-A0A5C6CMP5-F1
#
_cell.length_a   1.000
_cell.length_b   1.000
_cell.length_c   1.000
_cell.angle_alpha   90.00
_cell.angle_beta   90.00
_cell.angle_gamma   90.00
#
_symmetry.space_group_name_H-M   'P 1'
#
loop_
_entity.id
_entity.type
_entity.pdbx_description
1 polymer ?
#
loop_
_entity_poly.entity_id
_entity_poly.type
_entity_poly.pdbx_seq_one_letter_code
_entity_poly.pdbx_strand_id
1 'polypeptide(L)'
;MARNRDNSAPYETATARLLEIALILLVFFVEGGAPVPHNNEAHYLAKAKHYWNPDWCAGDLFLESADPHLFFYWTVGLLTKWFSLPTVAWLGRIVAWMSLAWAWQRLSWQIVPVKYLSVVTAMLLVTLIAWGNFAGEWVVGGVEGKCFAYVFVFWGLAELARGNWRQVWPLLGIASAWHVLVGGWSVLAALAVWGIEDKESRPSFYAMLPTLILGGLLALPGVIPGLMLSIDVPDNVKAEANQIYVFERLPHHLAPLTLPVAELLLRTWRFGLLLAMFLWLWRACGRLPSRSLLQLVRVQRFAGACVVFGALGLAWEVATWNHFALSASLLKFYWFRMADIAVPLAISLSAAWLFSMVAHRRSHAVVLAGIFAIVVPAALLLNLSINRGLDNTAPSDSKLSDRFAWQEACGWAKENTPKDTLFLIPRHGQSFKCYAGRPDYFNWKDVPQDPASIVEWFRRNREIYSHTNEWGKQVSYRSLGELGTDRIREIASQHGIDFIIANEYPPLGLPVVFENDWFKIYRSTTKGSSPPPEEAGSITTQ
;
A
#
# COMPACT_ATOMS: atom_id res chain seq x y z
N MET A 1 13.15 49.19 -33.39
CA MET A 1 11.70 49.26 -33.12
C MET A 1 11.05 47.95 -33.54
N ALA A 2 10.18 47.40 -32.69
CA ALA A 2 9.32 46.21 -32.88
C ALA A 2 10.06 44.86 -32.99
N ARG A 3 9.82 43.83 -32.16
CA ARG A 3 8.63 43.45 -31.38
C ARG A 3 9.06 42.94 -29.98
N ASN A 4 8.59 43.60 -28.93
CA ASN A 4 8.38 42.97 -27.63
C ASN A 4 7.31 41.89 -27.84
N ARG A 5 7.72 40.62 -27.92
CA ARG A 5 6.79 39.53 -27.65
C ARG A 5 6.59 39.48 -26.15
N ASP A 6 5.42 39.95 -25.72
CA ASP A 6 4.87 39.62 -24.42
C ASP A 6 4.86 38.10 -24.28
N ASN A 7 5.88 37.56 -23.60
CA ASN A 7 5.96 36.17 -23.18
C ASN A 7 5.17 36.00 -21.87
N SER A 8 3.93 36.49 -21.83
CA SER A 8 2.98 35.99 -20.85
C SER A 8 2.66 34.55 -21.24
N ALA A 9 3.13 33.59 -20.44
CA ALA A 9 2.72 32.20 -20.60
C ALA A 9 1.19 32.16 -20.78
N PRO A 10 0.65 31.50 -21.82
CA PRO A 10 -0.79 31.53 -22.06
C PRO A 10 -1.49 31.00 -20.82
N TYR A 11 -2.36 31.83 -20.22
CA TYR A 11 -3.20 31.41 -19.11
C TYR A 11 -3.95 30.15 -19.53
N GLU A 12 -3.75 29.07 -18.79
CA GLU A 12 -4.52 27.84 -18.99
C GLU A 12 -6.00 28.18 -18.74
N THR A 13 -6.82 28.06 -19.78
CA THR A 13 -8.27 28.23 -19.62
C THR A 13 -8.78 27.21 -18.61
N ALA A 14 -9.69 27.59 -17.73
CA ALA A 14 -10.25 26.68 -16.71
C ALA A 14 -10.73 25.34 -17.31
N THR A 15 -11.31 25.38 -18.51
CA THR A 15 -11.74 24.19 -19.26
C THR A 15 -10.59 23.23 -19.61
N ALA A 16 -9.46 23.75 -20.08
CA ALA A 16 -8.28 22.93 -20.41
C ALA A 16 -7.74 22.23 -19.15
N ARG A 17 -7.69 22.96 -18.04
CA ARG A 17 -7.26 22.42 -16.75
C ARG A 17 -8.16 21.29 -16.25
N LEU A 18 -9.47 21.49 -16.33
CA LEU A 18 -10.45 20.45 -15.96
C LEU A 18 -10.31 19.21 -16.85
N LEU A 19 -10.06 19.40 -18.15
CA LEU A 19 -9.81 18.30 -19.07
C LEU A 19 -8.51 17.55 -18.74
N GLU A 20 -7.41 18.24 -18.42
CA GLU A 20 -6.18 17.59 -17.96
C GLU A 20 -6.42 16.75 -16.70
N ILE A 21 -7.12 17.30 -15.71
CA ILE A 21 -7.45 16.58 -14.47
C ILE A 21 -8.30 15.34 -14.78
N ALA A 22 -9.30 15.45 -15.66
CA ALA A 22 -10.12 14.33 -16.07
C ALA A 22 -9.31 13.23 -16.79
N LEU A 23 -8.37 13.61 -17.66
CA LEU A 23 -7.47 12.67 -18.34
C LEU A 23 -6.48 12.00 -17.37
N ILE A 24 -5.94 12.74 -16.40
CA ILE A 24 -5.08 12.17 -15.35
C ILE A 24 -5.89 11.20 -14.48
N LEU A 25 -7.14 11.55 -14.13
CA LEU A 25 -8.05 10.66 -13.42
C LEU A 25 -8.30 9.38 -14.23
N LEU A 26 -8.47 9.46 -15.55
CA LEU A 26 -8.59 8.29 -16.40
C LEU A 26 -7.33 7.41 -16.36
N VAL A 27 -6.13 8.00 -16.41
CA VAL A 27 -4.86 7.26 -16.24
C VAL A 27 -4.83 6.53 -14.89
N PHE A 28 -5.22 7.21 -13.81
CA PHE A 28 -5.25 6.61 -12.48
C PHE A 28 -6.34 5.53 -12.33
N PHE A 29 -7.49 5.70 -12.98
CA PHE A 29 -8.54 4.68 -13.06
C PHE A 29 -8.05 3.45 -13.82
N VAL A 30 -7.34 3.62 -14.94
CA VAL A 30 -6.77 2.50 -15.68
C VAL A 30 -5.76 1.75 -14.82
N GLU A 31 -4.85 2.47 -14.14
CA GLU A 31 -3.87 1.86 -13.24
C GLU A 31 -4.52 1.14 -12.05
N GLY A 32 -5.35 1.82 -11.26
CA GLY A 32 -5.86 1.35 -9.97
C GLY A 32 -7.27 0.75 -9.96
N GLY A 33 -7.99 0.77 -11.09
CA GLY A 33 -9.40 0.37 -11.24
C GLY A 33 -9.69 -1.12 -11.17
N ALA A 34 -8.87 -1.91 -10.47
CA ALA A 34 -9.12 -3.33 -10.25
C ALA A 34 -10.38 -3.56 -9.38
N PRO A 35 -11.01 -4.74 -9.40
CA PRO A 35 -12.17 -5.02 -8.56
C PRO A 35 -11.88 -4.87 -7.05
N VAL A 36 -12.95 -4.68 -6.29
CA VAL A 36 -12.89 -4.62 -4.83
C VAL A 36 -13.11 -6.04 -4.28
N PRO A 37 -12.38 -6.48 -3.25
CA PRO A 37 -11.34 -5.74 -2.52
C PRO A 37 -9.97 -5.72 -3.21
N HIS A 38 -9.30 -4.57 -3.14
CA HIS A 38 -7.86 -4.48 -3.42
C HIS A 38 -7.05 -5.10 -2.27
N ASN A 39 -5.77 -5.37 -2.52
CA ASN A 39 -4.82 -5.98 -1.59
C ASN A 39 -4.90 -5.46 -0.14
N ASN A 40 -4.94 -4.15 0.07
CA ASN A 40 -4.95 -3.57 1.42
C ASN A 40 -6.36 -3.12 1.87
N GLU A 41 -7.35 -3.15 0.99
CA GLU A 41 -8.71 -2.69 1.33
C GLU A 41 -9.39 -3.63 2.29
N ALA A 42 -9.21 -4.95 2.10
CA ALA A 42 -9.76 -5.94 3.02
C ALA A 42 -9.25 -5.72 4.45
N HIS A 43 -7.99 -5.28 4.59
CA HIS A 43 -7.38 -4.95 5.87
C HIS A 43 -7.89 -3.62 6.44
N TYR A 44 -7.72 -2.52 5.69
CA TYR A 44 -8.05 -1.17 6.17
C TYR A 44 -9.55 -0.95 6.39
N LEU A 45 -10.39 -1.41 5.45
CA LEU A 45 -11.84 -1.17 5.54
C LEU A 45 -12.50 -2.12 6.53
N ALA A 46 -12.01 -3.36 6.70
CA ALA A 46 -12.51 -4.24 7.76
C ALA A 46 -12.18 -3.65 9.14
N LYS A 47 -10.93 -3.22 9.37
CA LYS A 47 -10.53 -2.58 10.62
C LYS A 47 -11.35 -1.32 10.91
N ALA A 48 -11.54 -0.47 9.89
CA ALA A 48 -12.35 0.73 10.01
C ALA A 48 -13.84 0.44 10.30
N LYS A 49 -14.39 -0.62 9.71
CA LYS A 49 -15.77 -1.04 9.98
C LYS A 49 -15.95 -1.58 11.39
N HIS A 50 -15.02 -2.41 11.85
CA HIS A 50 -15.02 -2.92 13.22
C HIS A 50 -14.86 -1.78 14.24
N TYR A 51 -13.99 -0.81 13.98
CA TYR A 51 -13.85 0.39 14.83
C TYR A 51 -15.19 1.10 15.09
N TRP A 52 -16.02 1.24 14.05
CA TRP A 52 -17.34 1.88 14.16
C TRP A 52 -18.48 0.93 14.56
N ASN A 53 -18.25 -0.38 14.53
CA ASN A 53 -19.19 -1.43 14.90
C ASN A 53 -18.43 -2.66 15.45
N PRO A 54 -18.07 -2.65 16.75
CA PRO A 54 -17.28 -3.72 17.36
C PRO A 54 -17.95 -5.10 17.31
N ASP A 55 -19.28 -5.17 17.20
CA ASP A 55 -20.00 -6.43 17.06
C ASP A 55 -19.76 -7.11 15.69
N TRP A 56 -19.32 -6.35 14.68
CA TRP A 56 -19.03 -6.91 13.36
C TRP A 56 -17.70 -7.66 13.37
N CYS A 57 -17.76 -8.99 13.23
CA CYS A 57 -16.61 -9.88 13.33
C CYS A 57 -15.89 -9.81 14.70
N ALA A 58 -16.65 -9.72 15.80
CA ALA A 58 -16.13 -9.83 17.16
C ALA A 58 -15.37 -11.15 17.38
N GLY A 59 -14.33 -11.13 18.21
CA GLY A 59 -13.41 -12.23 18.49
C GLY A 59 -12.25 -12.39 17.49
N ASP A 60 -12.17 -11.53 16.46
CA ASP A 60 -11.06 -11.52 15.52
C ASP A 60 -9.85 -10.77 16.09
N LEU A 61 -8.70 -11.46 16.19
CA LEU A 61 -7.48 -10.91 16.77
C LEU A 61 -7.04 -9.60 16.11
N PHE A 62 -7.11 -9.50 14.78
CA PHE A 62 -6.66 -8.31 14.09
C PHE A 62 -7.64 -7.16 14.30
N LEU A 63 -8.95 -7.41 14.19
CA LEU A 63 -9.96 -6.38 14.35
C LEU A 63 -10.04 -5.84 15.78
N GLU A 64 -9.76 -6.66 16.79
CA GLU A 64 -9.74 -6.27 18.21
C GLU A 64 -8.39 -5.72 18.69
N SER A 65 -7.32 -5.86 17.89
CA SER A 65 -6.01 -5.27 18.19
C SER A 65 -6.04 -3.73 18.22
N ALA A 66 -4.92 -3.07 18.53
CA ALA A 66 -4.90 -1.61 18.61
C ALA A 66 -5.27 -0.89 17.29
N ASP A 67 -5.64 0.39 17.40
CA ASP A 67 -6.16 1.22 16.31
C ASP A 67 -5.13 2.26 15.80
N PRO A 68 -4.25 1.88 14.87
CA PRO A 68 -3.13 2.73 14.41
C PRO A 68 -3.53 3.87 13.47
N HIS A 69 -4.67 3.78 12.78
CA HIS A 69 -5.06 4.66 11.69
C HIS A 69 -6.31 5.50 11.98
N LEU A 70 -6.39 6.10 13.19
CA LEU A 70 -7.58 6.85 13.63
C LEU A 70 -8.06 7.89 12.61
N PHE A 71 -7.15 8.67 12.01
CA PHE A 71 -7.56 9.68 11.03
C PHE A 71 -8.27 9.06 9.81
N PHE A 72 -7.82 7.90 9.34
CA PHE A 72 -8.50 7.15 8.27
C PHE A 72 -9.86 6.62 8.74
N TYR A 73 -9.95 6.12 9.97
CA TYR A 73 -11.20 5.58 10.52
C TYR A 73 -12.26 6.68 10.66
N TRP A 74 -11.88 7.87 11.12
CA TRP A 74 -12.81 8.98 11.34
C TRP A 74 -13.23 9.71 10.07
N THR A 75 -12.52 9.51 8.96
CA THR A 75 -12.80 10.15 7.67
C THR A 75 -13.46 9.19 6.69
N VAL A 76 -12.71 8.20 6.20
CA VAL A 76 -13.19 7.20 5.22
C VAL A 76 -13.95 6.09 5.93
N GLY A 77 -13.43 5.63 7.06
CA GLY A 77 -14.03 4.56 7.86
C GLY A 77 -15.44 4.86 8.33
N LEU A 78 -15.73 6.13 8.66
CA LEU A 78 -17.04 6.56 9.13
C LEU A 78 -18.17 6.21 8.12
N LEU A 79 -17.85 6.17 6.83
CA LEU A 79 -18.80 5.82 5.76
C LEU A 79 -19.30 4.37 5.85
N THR A 80 -18.54 3.45 6.50
CA THR A 80 -18.95 2.04 6.65
C THR A 80 -20.16 1.86 7.55
N LYS A 81 -20.58 2.91 8.28
CA LYS A 81 -21.83 2.92 9.06
C LYS A 81 -23.08 2.91 8.18
N TRP A 82 -22.99 3.49 6.98
CA TRP A 82 -24.15 3.66 6.08
C TRP A 82 -24.02 2.89 4.77
N PHE A 83 -22.79 2.54 4.37
CA PHE A 83 -22.52 1.91 3.10
C PHE A 83 -21.81 0.55 3.25
N SER A 84 -21.98 -0.31 2.24
CA SER A 84 -21.25 -1.58 2.15
C SER A 84 -19.75 -1.35 1.96
N LEU A 85 -18.90 -2.31 2.35
CA LEU A 85 -17.45 -2.21 2.15
C LEU A 85 -17.08 -1.94 0.68
N PRO A 86 -17.69 -2.61 -0.32
CA PRO A 86 -17.45 -2.28 -1.72
C PRO A 86 -17.81 -0.85 -2.12
N THR A 87 -18.93 -0.32 -1.61
CA THR A 87 -19.34 1.06 -1.87
C THR A 87 -18.34 2.05 -1.28
N VAL A 88 -17.91 1.84 -0.03
CA VAL A 88 -16.91 2.71 0.62
C VAL A 88 -15.57 2.64 -0.12
N ALA A 89 -15.15 1.46 -0.58
CA ALA A 89 -13.93 1.29 -1.36
C ALA A 89 -13.96 2.16 -2.64
N TRP A 90 -15.02 2.06 -3.44
CA TRP A 90 -15.13 2.85 -4.67
C TRP A 90 -15.25 4.35 -4.43
N LEU A 91 -16.05 4.77 -3.44
CA LEU A 91 -16.14 6.19 -3.07
C LEU A 91 -14.75 6.73 -2.65
N GLY A 92 -14.05 6.00 -1.79
CA GLY A 92 -12.71 6.35 -1.33
C GLY A 92 -11.70 6.44 -2.47
N ARG A 93 -11.70 5.47 -3.39
CA ARG A 93 -10.85 5.49 -4.59
C ARG A 93 -11.12 6.69 -5.48
N ILE A 94 -12.39 6.98 -5.80
CA ILE A 94 -12.76 8.11 -6.67
C ILE A 94 -12.30 9.43 -6.04
N VAL A 95 -12.55 9.63 -4.74
CA VAL A 95 -12.13 10.84 -4.02
C VAL A 95 -10.59 10.94 -3.98
N ALA A 96 -9.90 9.85 -3.66
CA ALA A 96 -8.44 9.83 -3.60
C ALA A 96 -7.82 10.12 -4.98
N TRP A 97 -8.23 9.40 -6.03
CA TRP A 97 -7.68 9.56 -7.38
C TRP A 97 -8.01 10.92 -7.98
N MET A 98 -9.22 11.46 -7.77
CA MET A 98 -9.58 12.80 -8.24
C MET A 98 -8.73 13.88 -7.55
N SER A 99 -8.56 13.77 -6.23
CA SER A 99 -7.73 14.70 -5.47
C SER A 99 -6.26 14.60 -5.85
N LEU A 100 -5.77 13.38 -6.08
CA LEU A 100 -4.41 13.12 -6.55
C LEU A 100 -4.20 13.66 -7.96
N ALA A 101 -5.17 13.50 -8.87
CA ALA A 101 -5.11 14.02 -10.23
C ALA A 101 -5.01 15.55 -10.22
N TRP A 102 -5.82 16.20 -9.37
CA TRP A 102 -5.75 17.64 -9.14
C TRP A 102 -4.39 18.10 -8.58
N ALA A 103 -3.86 17.40 -7.56
CA ALA A 103 -2.57 17.72 -6.96
C ALA A 103 -1.42 17.51 -7.95
N TRP A 104 -1.46 16.42 -8.72
CA TRP A 104 -0.47 16.11 -9.76
C TRP A 104 -0.49 17.15 -10.88
N GLN A 105 -1.68 17.52 -11.39
CA GLN A 105 -1.81 18.56 -12.42
C GLN A 105 -1.18 19.88 -11.93
N ARG A 106 -1.48 20.29 -10.69
CA ARG A 106 -0.90 21.49 -10.07
C ARG A 106 0.62 21.41 -9.96
N LEU A 107 1.17 20.28 -9.52
CA LEU A 107 2.61 20.07 -9.40
C LEU A 107 3.31 20.07 -10.77
N SER A 108 2.79 19.31 -11.73
CA SER A 108 3.35 19.23 -13.08
C SER A 108 3.31 20.59 -13.78
N TRP A 109 2.18 21.30 -13.72
CA TRP A 109 2.04 22.63 -14.32
C TRP A 109 2.95 23.66 -13.68
N GLN A 110 3.21 23.55 -12.38
CA GLN A 110 4.13 24.42 -11.67
C GLN A 110 5.56 24.33 -12.20
N ILE A 111 5.95 23.18 -12.76
CA ILE A 111 7.30 22.94 -13.27
C ILE A 111 7.35 23.11 -14.80
N VAL A 112 6.34 22.59 -15.50
CA VAL A 112 6.25 22.60 -16.96
C VAL A 112 4.84 23.05 -17.40
N PRO A 113 4.63 24.36 -17.62
CA PRO A 113 3.32 24.92 -17.98
C PRO A 113 3.02 24.70 -19.48
N VAL A 114 2.91 23.43 -19.89
CA VAL A 114 2.64 23.00 -21.26
C VAL A 114 1.40 22.13 -21.28
N LYS A 115 0.42 22.51 -22.10
CA LYS A 115 -0.87 21.81 -22.23
C LYS A 115 -0.68 20.32 -22.48
N TYR A 116 -1.45 19.51 -21.77
CA TYR A 116 -1.51 18.05 -21.78
C TYR A 116 -0.24 17.33 -21.33
N LEU A 117 0.86 18.04 -21.06
CA LEU A 117 2.09 17.40 -20.62
C LEU A 117 1.97 16.83 -19.20
N SER A 118 1.07 17.40 -18.37
CA SER A 118 0.69 16.85 -17.06
C SER A 118 0.09 15.44 -17.14
N VAL A 119 -0.62 15.12 -18.23
CA VAL A 119 -1.17 13.78 -18.50
C VAL A 119 -0.03 12.82 -18.83
N VAL A 120 0.91 13.23 -19.69
CA VAL A 120 2.08 12.40 -20.05
C VAL A 120 2.96 12.14 -18.84
N THR A 121 3.21 13.14 -18.00
CA THR A 121 3.99 12.93 -16.76
C THR A 121 3.26 12.03 -15.77
N ALA A 122 1.92 12.07 -15.71
CA ALA A 122 1.14 11.13 -14.89
C ALA A 122 1.28 9.69 -15.39
N MET A 123 1.22 9.47 -16.71
CA MET A 123 1.42 8.15 -17.33
C MET A 123 2.84 7.62 -17.04
N LEU A 124 3.85 8.46 -17.20
CA LEU A 124 5.23 8.11 -16.86
C LEU A 124 5.38 7.78 -15.38
N LEU A 125 4.80 8.58 -14.48
CA LEU A 125 4.85 8.36 -13.04
C LEU A 125 4.36 6.95 -12.68
N VAL A 126 3.12 6.61 -13.06
CA VAL A 126 2.52 5.33 -12.68
C VAL A 126 3.26 4.15 -13.31
N THR A 127 3.70 4.31 -14.57
CA THR A 127 4.45 3.26 -15.28
C THR A 127 5.81 3.00 -14.65
N LEU A 128 6.55 4.06 -14.32
CA LEU A 128 7.88 3.94 -13.72
C LEU A 128 7.81 3.39 -12.30
N ILE A 129 6.77 3.72 -11.53
CA ILE A 129 6.50 3.10 -10.22
C ILE A 129 6.22 1.61 -10.39
N ALA A 130 5.27 1.24 -11.25
CA ALA A 130 4.84 -0.15 -11.43
C ALA A 130 5.99 -1.08 -11.86
N TRP A 131 6.90 -0.60 -12.72
CA TRP A 131 7.96 -1.42 -13.31
C TRP A 131 9.34 -1.25 -12.65
N GLY A 132 9.56 -0.15 -11.91
CA GLY A 132 10.89 0.21 -11.43
C GLY A 132 11.03 0.37 -9.92
N ASN A 133 9.97 0.17 -9.13
CA ASN A 133 10.06 0.20 -7.67
C ASN A 133 11.02 -0.88 -7.12
N PHE A 134 11.70 -0.56 -6.02
CA PHE A 134 12.59 -1.44 -5.28
C PHE A 134 11.88 -2.12 -4.10
N ALA A 135 11.11 -1.35 -3.33
CA ALA A 135 10.46 -1.75 -2.10
C ALA A 135 8.92 -1.75 -2.22
N GLY A 136 8.36 -1.92 -3.42
CA GLY A 136 6.92 -2.18 -3.60
C GLY A 136 5.99 -1.02 -3.24
N GLU A 137 6.47 0.22 -3.17
CA GLU A 137 5.58 1.37 -2.92
C GLU A 137 4.73 1.69 -4.16
N TRP A 138 3.52 2.19 -3.90
CA TRP A 138 2.60 2.64 -4.94
C TRP A 138 1.79 3.85 -4.47
N VAL A 139 1.30 4.65 -5.42
CA VAL A 139 0.50 5.86 -5.16
C VAL A 139 -0.96 5.69 -5.61
N VAL A 140 -1.17 4.95 -6.71
CA VAL A 140 -2.48 4.67 -7.31
C VAL A 140 -2.79 3.18 -7.15
N GLY A 141 -3.97 2.86 -6.62
CA GLY A 141 -4.39 1.51 -6.27
C GLY A 141 -5.70 1.55 -5.47
N GLY A 142 -5.91 0.59 -4.56
CA GLY A 142 -7.05 0.59 -3.65
C GLY A 142 -7.10 1.77 -2.67
N VAL A 143 -8.07 1.80 -1.76
CA VAL A 143 -8.20 2.83 -0.73
C VAL A 143 -7.50 2.43 0.58
N GLU A 144 -6.51 3.24 0.98
CA GLU A 144 -5.88 3.19 2.30
C GLU A 144 -5.34 4.58 2.68
N GLY A 145 -4.89 4.77 3.93
CA GLY A 145 -4.45 6.08 4.41
C GLY A 145 -3.40 6.75 3.52
N LYS A 146 -2.46 5.96 2.96
CA LYS A 146 -1.37 6.51 2.14
C LYS A 146 -1.84 7.15 0.84
N CYS A 147 -2.96 6.69 0.27
CA CYS A 147 -3.52 7.23 -0.97
C CYS A 147 -3.87 8.71 -0.82
N PHE A 148 -4.45 9.06 0.33
CA PHE A 148 -4.76 10.44 0.68
C PHE A 148 -3.51 11.21 1.11
N ALA A 149 -2.58 10.57 1.82
CA ALA A 149 -1.31 11.21 2.19
C ALA A 149 -0.55 11.73 0.96
N TYR A 150 -0.48 10.96 -0.13
CA TYR A 150 0.21 11.39 -1.35
C TYR A 150 -0.43 12.60 -2.04
N VAL A 151 -1.75 12.82 -1.89
CA VAL A 151 -2.41 14.06 -2.36
C VAL A 151 -1.72 15.28 -1.73
N PHE A 152 -1.54 15.26 -0.42
CA PHE A 152 -0.95 16.35 0.33
C PHE A 152 0.58 16.40 0.17
N VAL A 153 1.26 15.28 -0.07
CA VAL A 153 2.67 15.28 -0.48
C VAL A 153 2.84 15.97 -1.83
N PHE A 154 2.05 15.63 -2.84
CA PHE A 154 2.17 16.24 -4.17
C PHE A 154 1.81 17.72 -4.17
N TRP A 155 0.79 18.10 -3.38
CA TRP A 155 0.49 19.51 -3.16
C TRP A 155 1.62 20.23 -2.41
N GLY A 156 2.15 19.61 -1.34
CA GLY A 156 3.30 20.11 -0.60
C GLY A 156 4.52 20.31 -1.50
N LEU A 157 4.80 19.38 -2.41
CA LEU A 157 5.85 19.48 -3.41
C LEU A 157 5.60 20.61 -4.41
N ALA A 158 4.35 20.92 -4.76
CA ALA A 158 4.03 22.05 -5.61
C ALA A 158 4.34 23.39 -4.91
N GLU A 159 4.08 23.49 -3.61
CA GLU A 159 4.45 24.66 -2.79
C GLU A 159 5.96 24.71 -2.53
N LEU A 160 6.61 23.57 -2.32
CA LEU A 160 8.07 23.44 -2.21
C LEU A 160 8.74 23.93 -3.50
N ALA A 161 8.27 23.50 -4.66
CA ALA A 161 8.78 23.96 -5.95
C ALA A 161 8.70 25.49 -6.07
N ARG A 162 7.59 26.10 -5.64
CA ARG A 162 7.42 27.57 -5.56
C ARG A 162 8.33 28.26 -4.54
N GLY A 163 8.90 27.52 -3.58
CA GLY A 163 9.63 28.09 -2.44
C GLY A 163 8.70 28.64 -1.36
N ASN A 164 7.42 28.25 -1.40
CA ASN A 164 6.40 28.65 -0.43
C ASN A 164 6.44 27.73 0.79
N TRP A 165 7.56 27.76 1.52
CA TRP A 165 7.83 26.89 2.66
C TRP A 165 6.76 26.95 3.75
N ARG A 166 6.09 28.09 3.92
CA ARG A 166 5.01 28.26 4.90
C ARG A 166 3.83 27.32 4.65
N GLN A 167 3.54 26.99 3.39
CA GLN A 167 2.45 26.05 3.06
C GLN A 167 2.92 24.59 3.03
N VAL A 168 4.21 24.33 2.88
CA VAL A 168 4.77 22.97 2.86
C VAL A 168 4.46 22.25 4.17
N TRP A 169 4.70 22.88 5.32
CA TRP A 169 4.62 22.19 6.61
C TRP A 169 3.20 21.78 7.03
N PRO A 170 2.15 22.63 6.90
CA PRO A 170 0.78 22.21 7.17
C PRO A 170 0.32 21.08 6.24
N LEU A 171 0.67 21.13 4.95
CA LEU A 171 0.32 20.09 3.98
C LEU A 171 0.98 18.75 4.34
N LEU A 172 2.27 18.74 4.65
CA LEU A 172 2.97 17.52 5.08
C LEU A 172 2.54 17.04 6.48
N GLY A 173 2.04 17.95 7.32
CA GLY A 173 1.37 17.63 8.58
C GLY A 173 0.08 16.83 8.34
N ILE A 174 -0.78 17.29 7.44
CA ILE A 174 -1.99 16.57 7.03
C ILE A 174 -1.63 15.23 6.38
N ALA A 175 -0.58 15.18 5.55
CA ALA A 175 -0.09 13.93 4.97
C ALA A 175 0.31 12.92 6.07
N SER A 176 0.97 13.38 7.13
CA SER A 176 1.35 12.56 8.29
C SER A 176 0.14 12.09 9.11
N ALA A 177 -0.93 12.89 9.17
CA ALA A 177 -2.17 12.50 9.82
C ALA A 177 -2.81 11.30 9.12
N TRP A 178 -2.84 11.32 7.77
CA TRP A 178 -3.33 10.20 6.96
C TRP A 178 -2.43 8.97 7.02
N HIS A 179 -1.12 9.16 6.94
CA HIS A 179 -0.16 8.07 6.98
C HIS A 179 1.22 8.57 7.45
N VAL A 180 1.55 8.28 8.71
CA VAL A 180 2.74 8.79 9.41
C VAL A 180 4.03 8.56 8.62
N LEU A 181 4.21 7.38 8.02
CA LEU A 181 5.44 7.10 7.28
C LEU A 181 5.56 7.92 5.99
N VAL A 182 4.47 8.09 5.22
CA VAL A 182 4.53 8.84 3.95
C VAL A 182 4.71 10.32 4.22
N GLY A 183 3.92 10.89 5.14
CA GLY A 183 4.05 12.28 5.54
C GLY A 183 5.37 12.57 6.27
N GLY A 184 5.74 11.72 7.23
CA GLY A 184 6.95 11.89 8.06
C GLY A 184 8.24 11.85 7.23
N TRP A 185 8.42 10.86 6.35
CA TRP A 185 9.56 10.84 5.43
C TRP A 185 9.56 12.04 4.49
N SER A 186 8.38 12.51 4.06
CA SER A 186 8.27 13.73 3.24
C SER A 186 8.71 14.98 4.01
N VAL A 187 8.37 15.10 5.31
CA VAL A 187 8.84 16.21 6.16
C VAL A 187 10.36 16.19 6.26
N LEU A 188 10.97 15.03 6.54
CA LEU A 188 12.42 14.89 6.64
C LEU A 188 13.11 15.22 5.31
N ALA A 189 12.57 14.76 4.18
CA ALA A 189 13.09 15.09 2.86
C ALA A 189 12.98 16.59 2.57
N ALA A 190 11.85 17.23 2.88
CA ALA A 190 11.67 18.67 2.72
C ALA A 190 12.62 19.48 3.62
N LEU A 191 12.86 19.06 4.85
CA LEU A 191 13.85 19.66 5.75
C LEU A 191 15.27 19.52 5.20
N ALA A 192 15.62 18.37 4.62
CA ALA A 192 16.91 18.19 3.94
C ALA A 192 17.06 19.15 2.76
N VAL A 193 16.02 19.30 1.93
CA VAL A 193 16.00 20.29 0.83
C VAL A 193 16.18 21.70 1.35
N TRP A 194 15.47 22.08 2.41
CA TRP A 194 15.62 23.40 3.04
C TRP A 194 17.05 23.59 3.52
N GLY A 195 17.62 22.58 4.20
CA GLY A 195 18.96 22.60 4.80
C GLY A 195 20.10 22.80 3.80
N ILE A 196 19.95 22.31 2.57
CA ILE A 196 20.95 22.46 1.49
C ILE A 196 20.66 23.64 0.55
N GLU A 197 19.52 24.30 0.68
CA GLU A 197 19.22 25.51 -0.10
C GLU A 197 20.03 26.71 0.41
N ASP A 198 20.48 27.57 -0.51
CA ASP A 198 21.26 28.76 -0.17
C ASP A 198 20.49 29.62 0.83
N LYS A 199 21.20 30.14 1.84
CA LYS A 199 20.59 30.90 2.95
C LYS A 199 19.77 32.10 2.47
N GLU A 200 20.15 32.70 1.36
CA GLU A 200 19.45 33.84 0.73
C GLU A 200 18.17 33.42 -0.01
N SER A 201 18.08 32.15 -0.43
CA SER A 201 16.96 31.60 -1.21
C SER A 201 15.91 30.88 -0.37
N ARG A 202 16.12 30.77 0.95
CA ARG A 202 15.22 30.09 1.90
C ARG A 202 14.81 31.02 3.04
N PRO A 203 13.59 30.88 3.60
CA PRO A 203 13.21 31.60 4.81
C PRO A 203 14.01 31.11 6.02
N SER A 204 14.17 31.99 7.00
CA SER A 204 14.75 31.62 8.29
C SER A 204 13.87 30.59 9.01
N PHE A 205 14.48 29.79 9.88
CA PHE A 205 13.76 28.79 10.68
C PHE A 205 12.62 29.43 11.49
N TYR A 206 12.89 30.57 12.14
CA TYR A 206 11.89 31.32 12.91
C TYR A 206 10.70 31.78 12.07
N ALA A 207 10.93 32.16 10.81
CA ALA A 207 9.86 32.56 9.89
C ALA A 207 8.98 31.37 9.45
N MET A 208 9.44 30.14 9.63
CA MET A 208 8.69 28.90 9.38
C MET A 208 8.07 28.32 10.65
N LEU A 209 8.55 28.70 11.84
CA LEU A 209 8.17 28.08 13.11
C LEU A 209 6.65 28.01 13.35
N PRO A 210 5.84 29.06 13.12
CA PRO A 210 4.39 28.96 13.30
C PRO A 210 3.75 27.89 12.41
N THR A 211 4.21 27.79 11.16
CA THR A 211 3.70 26.81 10.19
C THR A 211 4.22 25.40 10.43
N LEU A 212 5.44 25.26 10.97
CA LEU A 212 5.98 24.00 11.46
C LEU A 212 5.18 23.48 12.65
N ILE A 213 4.85 24.36 13.62
CA ILE A 213 3.99 24.03 14.76
C ILE A 213 2.61 23.60 14.25
N LEU A 214 1.99 24.37 13.35
CA LEU A 214 0.70 24.00 12.76
C LEU A 214 0.77 22.63 12.04
N GLY A 215 1.83 22.38 11.26
CA GLY A 215 2.06 21.08 10.64
C GLY A 215 2.19 19.95 11.66
N GLY A 216 2.93 20.17 12.75
CA GLY A 216 3.05 19.23 13.85
C GLY A 216 1.71 18.93 14.52
N LEU A 217 0.91 19.96 14.82
CA LEU A 217 -0.44 19.82 15.38
C LEU A 217 -1.36 19.04 14.45
N LEU A 218 -1.32 19.33 13.14
CA LEU A 218 -2.12 18.62 12.13
C LEU A 218 -1.72 17.15 12.00
N ALA A 219 -0.46 16.79 12.28
CA ALA A 219 0.02 15.42 12.22
C ALA A 219 -0.40 14.55 13.43
N LEU A 220 -0.77 15.17 14.56
CA LEU A 220 -1.06 14.47 15.81
C LEU A 220 -2.10 13.33 15.69
N PRO A 221 -3.21 13.46 14.93
CA PRO A 221 -4.18 12.37 14.79
C PRO A 221 -3.62 11.09 14.16
N GLY A 222 -2.50 11.17 13.41
CA GLY A 222 -1.78 10.01 12.90
C GLY A 222 -0.63 9.58 13.81
N VAL A 223 0.11 10.54 14.37
CA VAL A 223 1.32 10.29 15.17
C VAL A 223 0.99 9.72 16.55
N ILE A 224 0.00 10.28 17.26
CA ILE A 224 -0.33 9.87 18.63
C ILE A 224 -0.72 8.38 18.69
N PRO A 225 -1.64 7.87 17.86
CA PRO A 225 -2.01 6.45 17.90
C PRO A 225 -0.81 5.55 17.66
N GLY A 226 0.06 5.89 16.70
CA GLY A 226 1.28 5.14 16.41
C GLY A 226 2.27 5.09 17.59
N LEU A 227 2.40 6.19 18.35
CA LEU A 227 3.23 6.20 19.57
C LEU A 227 2.60 5.39 20.71
N MET A 228 1.26 5.41 20.82
CA MET A 228 0.53 4.68 21.86
C MET A 228 0.59 3.17 21.70
N LEU A 229 0.85 2.64 20.49
CA LEU A 229 0.94 1.19 20.22
C LEU A 229 1.93 0.44 21.12
N SER A 230 2.91 1.13 21.72
CA SER A 230 4.02 0.49 22.44
C SER A 230 4.30 1.06 23.83
N ILE A 231 3.46 1.96 24.37
CA ILE A 231 3.76 2.66 25.63
C ILE A 231 3.94 1.68 26.81
N ASP A 232 3.04 0.71 26.95
CA ASP A 232 3.02 -0.21 28.10
C ASP A 232 3.48 -1.64 27.77
N VAL A 233 4.27 -1.80 26.72
CA VAL A 233 4.76 -3.12 26.27
C VAL A 233 6.19 -3.38 26.78
N PRO A 234 6.50 -4.55 27.35
CA PRO A 234 7.87 -4.95 27.69
C PRO A 234 8.84 -4.91 26.48
N ASP A 235 10.09 -4.53 26.71
CA ASP A 235 11.07 -4.30 25.63
C ASP A 235 11.43 -5.58 24.86
N ASN A 236 11.42 -6.74 25.51
CA ASN A 236 11.61 -8.02 24.84
C ASN A 236 10.48 -8.32 23.84
N VAL A 237 9.23 -8.02 24.20
CA VAL A 237 8.06 -8.20 23.32
C VAL A 237 8.11 -7.19 22.15
N LYS A 238 8.51 -5.94 22.41
CA LYS A 238 8.75 -4.95 21.34
C LYS A 238 9.83 -5.43 20.36
N ALA A 239 10.94 -5.94 20.88
CA ALA A 239 12.06 -6.42 20.06
C ALA A 239 11.67 -7.65 19.22
N GLU A 240 10.90 -8.58 19.79
CA GLU A 240 10.36 -9.73 19.09
C GLU A 240 9.37 -9.30 17.99
N ALA A 241 8.40 -8.45 18.31
CA ALA A 241 7.44 -7.94 17.34
C ALA A 241 8.10 -7.19 16.17
N ASN A 242 9.12 -6.37 16.45
CA ASN A 242 9.86 -5.68 15.39
C ASN A 242 10.56 -6.70 14.46
N GLN A 243 11.17 -7.76 15.01
CA GLN A 243 11.83 -8.80 14.21
C GLN A 243 10.83 -9.57 13.35
N ILE A 244 9.70 -9.99 13.93
CA ILE A 244 8.59 -10.62 13.20
C ILE A 244 8.14 -9.70 12.06
N TYR A 245 7.91 -8.42 12.34
CA TYR A 245 7.41 -7.48 11.34
C TYR A 245 8.41 -7.26 10.20
N VAL A 246 9.69 -7.08 10.52
CA VAL A 246 10.76 -6.76 9.56
C VAL A 246 11.19 -7.96 8.75
N PHE A 247 11.48 -9.09 9.40
CA PHE A 247 12.12 -10.23 8.75
C PHE A 247 11.13 -11.31 8.30
N GLU A 248 10.00 -11.48 8.99
CA GLU A 248 9.02 -12.52 8.67
C GLU A 248 7.87 -11.98 7.82
N ARG A 249 7.28 -10.84 8.20
CA ARG A 249 6.07 -10.32 7.54
C ARG A 249 6.38 -9.52 6.28
N LEU A 250 7.34 -8.58 6.35
CA LEU A 250 7.59 -7.57 5.30
C LEU A 250 9.08 -7.41 4.88
N PRO A 251 9.90 -8.48 4.77
CA PRO A 251 11.30 -8.34 4.37
C PRO A 251 11.48 -7.66 3.01
N HIS A 252 10.55 -7.90 2.08
CA HIS A 252 10.48 -7.29 0.75
C HIS A 252 10.25 -5.77 0.74
N HIS A 253 9.94 -5.17 1.88
CA HIS A 253 9.82 -3.73 2.06
C HIS A 253 10.87 -3.14 3.02
N LEU A 254 11.41 -3.96 3.94
CA LEU A 254 12.10 -3.50 5.14
C LEU A 254 13.52 -4.07 5.31
N ALA A 255 13.82 -5.23 4.75
CA ALA A 255 15.11 -5.90 4.92
C ALA A 255 15.59 -6.53 3.59
N PRO A 256 15.97 -5.72 2.59
CA PRO A 256 16.35 -6.18 1.26
C PRO A 256 17.40 -7.29 1.23
N LEU A 257 18.35 -7.30 2.18
CA LEU A 257 19.43 -8.29 2.17
C LEU A 257 18.97 -9.69 2.59
N THR A 258 17.77 -9.82 3.17
CA THR A 258 17.15 -11.12 3.48
C THR A 258 16.42 -11.75 2.30
N LEU A 259 16.29 -11.03 1.18
CA LEU A 259 15.60 -11.53 -0.01
C LEU A 259 16.43 -12.61 -0.73
N PRO A 260 15.76 -13.52 -1.47
CA PRO A 260 16.46 -14.40 -2.40
C PRO A 260 17.35 -13.59 -3.35
N VAL A 261 18.59 -14.06 -3.58
CA VAL A 261 19.60 -13.33 -4.37
C VAL A 261 19.06 -12.91 -5.75
N ALA A 262 18.33 -13.79 -6.44
CA ALA A 262 17.73 -13.47 -7.73
C ALA A 262 16.73 -12.32 -7.66
N GLU A 263 15.91 -12.26 -6.61
CA GLU A 263 14.94 -11.19 -6.40
C GLU A 263 15.64 -9.86 -6.05
N LEU A 264 16.63 -9.91 -5.16
CA LEU A 264 17.44 -8.75 -4.80
C LEU A 264 18.15 -8.16 -6.01
N LEU A 265 18.79 -8.99 -6.84
CA LEU A 265 19.45 -8.56 -8.08
C LEU A 265 18.47 -7.93 -9.06
N LEU A 266 17.28 -8.53 -9.25
CA LEU A 266 16.27 -8.01 -10.14
C LEU A 266 15.75 -6.64 -9.69
N ARG A 267 15.43 -6.47 -8.40
CA ARG A 267 14.99 -5.20 -7.82
C ARG A 267 16.08 -4.14 -7.93
N THR A 268 17.32 -4.50 -7.60
CA THR A 268 18.49 -3.62 -7.68
C THR A 268 18.73 -3.16 -9.11
N TRP A 269 18.62 -4.05 -10.09
CA TRP A 269 18.79 -3.70 -11.50
C TRP A 269 17.71 -2.71 -11.98
N ARG A 270 16.43 -3.02 -11.73
CA ARG A 270 15.30 -2.17 -12.15
C ARG A 270 15.39 -0.77 -11.54
N PHE A 271 15.58 -0.69 -10.22
CA PHE A 271 15.69 0.59 -9.54
C PHE A 271 17.02 1.31 -9.86
N GLY A 272 18.11 0.56 -10.06
CA GLY A 272 19.40 1.09 -10.49
C GLY A 272 19.33 1.78 -11.86
N LEU A 273 18.56 1.24 -12.81
CA LEU A 273 18.29 1.90 -14.09
C LEU A 273 17.50 3.20 -13.90
N LEU A 274 16.50 3.23 -13.01
CA LEU A 274 15.80 4.47 -12.68
C LEU A 274 16.74 5.50 -12.06
N LEU A 275 17.61 5.08 -11.14
CA LEU A 275 18.58 5.96 -10.50
C LEU A 275 19.57 6.54 -11.52
N ALA A 276 20.07 5.71 -12.45
CA ALA A 276 20.94 6.17 -13.54
C ALA A 276 20.23 7.20 -14.43
N MET A 277 18.97 6.94 -14.82
CA MET A 277 18.15 7.87 -15.58
C MET A 277 17.89 9.18 -14.83
N PHE A 278 17.57 9.10 -13.53
CA PHE A 278 17.38 10.26 -12.66
C PHE A 278 18.64 11.13 -12.58
N LEU A 279 19.80 10.54 -12.32
CA LEU A 279 21.07 11.26 -12.24
C LEU A 279 21.47 11.87 -13.60
N TRP A 280 21.21 11.17 -14.70
CA TRP A 280 21.42 11.69 -16.04
C TRP A 280 20.51 12.90 -16.32
N LEU A 281 19.21 12.80 -16.04
CA LEU A 281 18.24 13.89 -16.20
C LEU A 281 18.58 15.09 -15.31
N TRP A 282 18.98 14.85 -14.06
CA TRP A 282 19.44 15.91 -13.15
C TRP A 282 20.59 16.70 -13.80
N ARG A 283 21.65 16.01 -14.23
CA ARG A 283 22.80 16.65 -14.87
C ARG A 283 22.44 17.34 -16.19
N ALA A 284 21.59 16.73 -17.01
CA ALA A 284 21.16 17.29 -18.29
C ALA A 284 20.36 18.58 -18.09
N CYS A 285 19.43 18.60 -17.14
CA CYS A 285 18.62 19.79 -16.85
C CYS A 285 19.47 20.93 -16.28
N GLY A 286 20.42 20.62 -15.39
CA GLY A 286 21.31 21.61 -14.76
C GLY A 286 22.23 22.36 -15.73
N ARG A 287 22.41 21.88 -16.96
CA ARG A 287 23.21 22.56 -18.01
C ARG A 287 22.44 23.64 -18.76
N LEU A 288 21.12 23.71 -18.61
CA LEU A 288 20.26 24.63 -19.36
C LEU A 288 19.81 25.80 -18.48
N PRO A 289 20.03 27.07 -18.89
CA PRO A 289 19.61 28.22 -18.11
C PRO A 289 18.08 28.42 -18.22
N SER A 290 17.36 28.41 -17.10
CA SER A 290 15.92 28.74 -17.04
C SER A 290 15.48 29.10 -15.63
N ARG A 291 14.48 29.99 -15.49
CA ARG A 291 13.86 30.32 -14.19
C ARG A 291 13.07 29.16 -13.59
N SER A 292 12.46 28.30 -14.41
CA SER A 292 11.75 27.10 -13.93
C SER A 292 12.69 25.99 -13.45
N LEU A 293 14.00 26.10 -13.75
CA LEU A 293 14.99 25.14 -13.27
C LEU A 293 15.04 25.08 -11.75
N LEU A 294 14.92 26.22 -11.04
CA LEU A 294 14.95 26.24 -9.57
C LEU A 294 13.80 25.41 -8.97
N GLN A 295 12.60 25.52 -9.56
CA GLN A 295 11.42 24.77 -9.13
C GLN A 295 11.64 23.27 -9.31
N LEU A 296 12.17 22.85 -10.46
CA LEU A 296 12.53 21.46 -10.73
C LEU A 296 13.63 20.94 -9.79
N VAL A 297 14.68 21.75 -9.56
CA VAL A 297 15.82 21.37 -8.72
C VAL A 297 15.38 21.09 -7.28
N ARG A 298 14.43 21.83 -6.71
CA ARG A 298 13.88 21.52 -5.38
C ARG A 298 13.23 20.14 -5.33
N VAL A 299 12.49 19.75 -6.38
CA VAL A 299 11.88 18.42 -6.50
C VAL A 299 12.93 17.33 -6.73
N GLN A 300 13.96 17.59 -7.53
CA GLN A 300 15.09 16.66 -7.70
C GLN A 300 15.86 16.47 -6.39
N ARG A 301 16.10 17.54 -5.63
CA ARG A 301 16.72 17.48 -4.29
C ARG A 301 15.87 16.67 -3.31
N PHE A 302 14.55 16.82 -3.35
CA PHE A 302 13.64 16.01 -2.54
C PHE A 302 13.78 14.51 -2.87
N ALA A 303 13.81 14.15 -4.16
CA ALA A 303 14.05 12.78 -4.58
C ALA A 303 15.44 12.27 -4.17
N GLY A 304 16.47 13.11 -4.32
CA GLY A 304 17.83 12.81 -3.86
C GLY A 304 17.90 12.54 -2.35
N ALA A 305 17.21 13.32 -1.53
CA ALA A 305 17.11 13.10 -0.08
C ALA A 305 16.47 11.73 0.23
N CYS A 306 15.41 11.35 -0.48
CA CYS A 306 14.77 10.04 -0.31
C CYS A 306 15.71 8.88 -0.69
N VAL A 307 16.53 9.04 -1.76
CA VAL A 307 17.56 8.06 -2.13
C VAL A 307 18.62 7.94 -1.04
N VAL A 308 19.07 9.06 -0.46
CA VAL A 308 20.03 9.06 0.65
C VAL A 308 19.46 8.34 1.86
N PHE A 309 18.19 8.56 2.21
CA PHE A 309 17.55 7.82 3.30
C PHE A 309 17.53 6.31 3.02
N GLY A 310 17.15 5.88 1.83
CA GLY A 310 17.23 4.46 1.44
C GLY A 310 18.64 3.88 1.57
N ALA A 311 19.66 4.63 1.15
CA ALA A 311 21.06 4.22 1.31
C ALA A 311 21.50 4.12 2.77
N LEU A 312 21.03 5.03 3.64
CA LEU A 312 21.27 4.96 5.09
C LEU A 312 20.58 3.75 5.72
N GLY A 313 19.36 3.42 5.29
CA GLY A 313 18.66 2.21 5.71
C GLY A 313 19.42 0.94 5.33
N LEU A 314 19.96 0.88 4.11
CA LEU A 314 20.79 -0.25 3.66
C LEU A 314 22.11 -0.32 4.44
N ALA A 315 22.77 0.81 4.67
CA ALA A 315 23.99 0.87 5.47
C ALA A 315 23.74 0.40 6.90
N TRP A 316 22.59 0.74 7.49
CA TRP A 316 22.16 0.25 8.79
C TRP A 316 21.96 -1.27 8.80
N GLU A 317 21.26 -1.82 7.81
CA GLU A 317 21.05 -3.27 7.68
C GLU A 317 22.38 -4.02 7.60
N VAL A 318 23.33 -3.53 6.77
CA VAL A 318 24.69 -4.09 6.68
C VAL A 318 25.42 -4.02 8.02
N ALA A 319 25.42 -2.85 8.66
CA ALA A 319 26.11 -2.63 9.94
C ALA A 319 25.54 -3.47 11.09
N THR A 320 24.27 -3.87 10.99
CA THR A 320 23.54 -4.60 12.03
C THR A 320 23.16 -6.03 11.61
N TRP A 321 23.80 -6.57 10.55
CA TRP A 321 23.45 -7.86 9.94
C TRP A 321 23.38 -9.04 10.92
N ASN A 322 24.27 -9.05 11.93
CA ASN A 322 24.31 -10.09 12.97
C ASN A 322 23.53 -9.72 14.25
N HIS A 323 22.81 -8.60 14.26
CA HIS A 323 22.09 -8.06 15.41
C HIS A 323 20.62 -7.78 15.06
N PHE A 324 19.84 -8.84 14.80
CA PHE A 324 18.47 -8.76 14.30
C PHE A 324 17.55 -7.81 15.07
N ALA A 325 17.54 -7.85 16.41
CA ALA A 325 16.74 -6.95 17.23
C ALA A 325 17.09 -5.47 17.02
N LEU A 326 18.39 -5.15 16.97
CA LEU A 326 18.88 -3.80 16.71
C LEU A 326 18.56 -3.37 15.27
N SER A 327 18.77 -4.27 14.31
CA SER A 327 18.47 -4.04 12.91
C SER A 327 16.98 -3.67 12.72
N ALA A 328 16.09 -4.51 13.24
CA ALA A 328 14.64 -4.32 13.15
C ALA A 328 14.13 -3.06 13.86
N SER A 329 14.85 -2.57 14.89
CA SER A 329 14.44 -1.38 15.64
C SER A 329 14.31 -0.13 14.77
N LEU A 330 15.14 0.01 13.73
CA LEU A 330 15.07 1.10 12.76
C LEU A 330 14.44 0.67 11.44
N LEU A 331 14.73 -0.53 10.94
CA LEU A 331 14.24 -0.95 9.62
C LEU A 331 12.72 -0.94 9.51
N LYS A 332 11.99 -1.18 10.62
CA LYS A 332 10.52 -1.12 10.68
C LYS A 332 9.90 0.20 10.17
N PHE A 333 10.68 1.27 10.09
CA PHE A 333 10.22 2.57 9.60
C PHE A 333 10.31 2.75 8.08
N TYR A 334 10.44 1.69 7.27
CA TYR A 334 10.27 1.72 5.82
C TYR A 334 11.20 2.69 5.06
N TRP A 335 12.51 2.63 5.36
CA TRP A 335 13.55 3.51 4.79
C TRP A 335 13.61 3.53 3.25
N PHE A 336 13.15 2.48 2.58
CA PHE A 336 13.29 2.30 1.14
C PHE A 336 12.10 2.81 0.32
N ARG A 337 10.90 2.90 0.91
CA ARG A 337 9.65 3.11 0.15
C ARG A 337 9.49 4.51 -0.43
N MET A 338 10.01 5.55 0.23
CA MET A 338 9.81 6.91 -0.29
C MET A 338 10.57 7.15 -1.61
N ALA A 339 11.71 6.49 -1.79
CA ALA A 339 12.52 6.59 -3.01
C ALA A 339 11.80 5.98 -4.23
N ASP A 340 11.02 4.91 -4.04
CA ASP A 340 10.20 4.27 -5.08
C ASP A 340 9.19 5.24 -5.71
N ILE A 341 8.79 6.30 -5.00
CA ILE A 341 7.87 7.33 -5.52
C ILE A 341 8.64 8.56 -5.98
N ALA A 342 9.55 9.06 -5.14
CA ALA A 342 10.21 10.33 -5.39
C ALA A 342 11.10 10.29 -6.64
N VAL A 343 11.75 9.15 -6.93
CA VAL A 343 12.62 8.99 -8.11
C VAL A 343 11.80 8.98 -9.41
N PRO A 344 10.79 8.11 -9.61
CA PRO A 344 9.88 8.19 -10.77
C PRO A 344 9.23 9.56 -10.96
N LEU A 345 8.83 10.21 -9.87
CA LEU A 345 8.25 11.56 -9.89
C LEU A 345 9.24 12.58 -10.47
N ALA A 346 10.48 12.59 -9.96
CA ALA A 346 11.49 13.52 -10.43
C ALA A 346 11.91 13.23 -11.88
N ILE A 347 11.98 11.96 -12.29
CA ILE A 347 12.24 11.57 -13.68
C ILE A 347 11.14 12.11 -14.59
N SER A 348 9.87 11.85 -14.26
CA SER A 348 8.73 12.23 -15.09
C SER A 348 8.71 13.75 -15.35
N LEU A 349 8.91 14.53 -14.29
CA LEU A 349 8.93 15.99 -14.35
C LEU A 349 10.19 16.52 -15.06
N SER A 350 11.36 15.92 -14.82
CA SER A 350 12.61 16.32 -15.48
C SER A 350 12.60 16.01 -16.98
N ALA A 351 12.06 14.86 -17.37
CA ALA A 351 11.94 14.46 -18.76
C ALA A 351 10.99 15.41 -19.53
N ALA A 352 9.82 15.71 -18.97
CA ALA A 352 8.89 16.68 -19.53
C ALA A 352 9.50 18.09 -19.62
N TRP A 353 10.21 18.52 -18.58
CA TRP A 353 10.88 19.82 -18.58
C TRP A 353 11.96 19.89 -19.66
N LEU A 354 12.84 18.90 -19.74
CA LEU A 354 13.90 18.84 -20.74
C LEU A 354 13.31 18.80 -22.15
N PHE A 355 12.28 17.99 -22.36
CA PHE A 355 11.54 17.93 -23.62
C PHE A 355 10.98 19.30 -24.00
N SER A 356 10.34 20.03 -23.08
CA SER A 356 9.80 21.37 -23.36
C SER A 356 10.88 22.37 -23.78
N MET A 357 12.11 22.22 -23.28
CA MET A 357 13.25 23.06 -23.64
C MET A 357 13.81 22.76 -25.02
N VAL A 358 13.77 21.51 -25.49
CA VAL A 358 14.41 21.07 -26.74
C VAL A 358 13.42 20.76 -27.87
N ALA A 359 12.12 20.71 -27.60
CA ALA A 359 11.07 20.35 -28.56
C ALA A 359 11.08 21.21 -29.83
N HIS A 360 11.48 22.48 -29.71
CA HIS A 360 11.60 23.41 -30.85
C HIS A 360 12.64 22.97 -31.90
N ARG A 361 13.63 22.13 -31.51
CA ARG A 361 14.68 21.67 -32.43
C ARG A 361 14.18 20.67 -33.47
N ARG A 362 13.05 19.99 -33.19
CA ARG A 362 12.40 19.00 -34.08
C ARG A 362 13.35 17.97 -34.71
N SER A 363 14.43 17.60 -34.02
CA SER A 363 15.31 16.53 -34.49
C SER A 363 14.61 15.18 -34.36
N HIS A 364 14.98 14.21 -35.21
CA HIS A 364 14.40 12.85 -35.16
C HIS A 364 14.49 12.25 -33.75
N ALA A 365 15.62 12.44 -33.06
CA ALA A 365 15.80 11.95 -31.69
C ALA A 365 14.78 12.55 -30.69
N VAL A 366 14.50 13.85 -30.77
CA VAL A 366 13.54 14.51 -29.85
C VAL A 366 12.11 14.06 -30.16
N VAL A 367 11.75 13.94 -31.43
CA VAL A 367 10.43 13.45 -31.85
C VAL A 367 10.24 12.02 -31.39
N LEU A 368 11.21 11.14 -31.64
CA LEU A 368 11.16 9.75 -31.19
C LEU A 368 11.06 9.66 -29.67
N ALA A 369 11.85 10.43 -28.92
CA ALA A 369 11.77 10.45 -27.46
C ALA A 369 10.36 10.85 -26.96
N GLY A 370 9.73 11.86 -27.58
CA GLY A 370 8.36 12.26 -27.28
C GLY A 370 7.33 11.16 -27.60
N ILE A 371 7.48 10.48 -28.74
CA ILE A 371 6.63 9.35 -29.12
C ILE A 371 6.77 8.21 -28.11
N PHE A 372 8.00 7.80 -27.78
CA PHE A 372 8.25 6.72 -26.82
C PHE A 372 7.71 7.04 -25.42
N ALA A 373 7.84 8.30 -24.98
CA ALA A 373 7.32 8.74 -23.69
C ALA A 373 5.79 8.65 -23.56
N ILE A 374 5.07 8.55 -24.69
CA ILE A 374 3.61 8.38 -24.72
C ILE A 374 3.24 6.94 -25.03
N VAL A 375 3.76 6.39 -26.14
CA VAL A 375 3.35 5.09 -26.68
C VAL A 375 3.69 3.94 -25.72
N VAL A 376 4.87 3.97 -25.08
CA VAL A 376 5.26 2.87 -24.17
C VAL A 376 4.37 2.83 -22.92
N PRO A 377 4.22 3.92 -22.14
CA PRO A 377 3.24 3.95 -21.04
C PRO A 377 1.81 3.62 -21.48
N ALA A 378 1.36 4.16 -22.62
CA ALA A 378 0.02 3.89 -23.14
C ALA A 378 -0.19 2.41 -23.45
N ALA A 379 0.78 1.74 -24.09
CA ALA A 379 0.71 0.32 -24.41
C ALA A 379 0.70 -0.54 -23.14
N LEU A 380 1.48 -0.18 -22.12
CA LEU A 380 1.49 -0.90 -20.84
C LEU A 380 0.15 -0.75 -20.09
N LEU A 381 -0.41 0.45 -20.05
CA LEU A 381 -1.73 0.73 -19.46
C LEU A 381 -2.87 0.05 -20.24
N LEU A 382 -2.76 -0.02 -21.58
CA LEU A 382 -3.70 -0.77 -22.41
C LEU A 382 -3.60 -2.27 -22.13
N ASN A 383 -2.40 -2.83 -22.05
CA ASN A 383 -2.18 -4.23 -21.69
C ASN A 383 -2.74 -4.54 -20.29
N LEU A 384 -2.54 -3.65 -19.31
CA LEU A 384 -3.16 -3.77 -17.99
C LEU A 384 -4.70 -3.81 -18.08
N SER A 385 -5.29 -2.93 -18.88
CA SER A 385 -6.75 -2.88 -19.10
C SER A 385 -7.28 -4.14 -19.75
N ILE A 386 -6.59 -4.66 -20.77
CA ILE A 386 -6.95 -5.91 -21.46
C ILE A 386 -6.87 -7.08 -20.48
N ASN A 387 -5.78 -7.20 -19.73
CA ASN A 387 -5.61 -8.28 -18.75
C ASN A 387 -6.69 -8.24 -17.67
N ARG A 388 -7.09 -7.05 -17.21
CA ARG A 388 -8.21 -6.90 -16.26
C ARG A 388 -9.57 -7.26 -16.88
N GLY A 389 -9.76 -6.99 -18.17
CA GLY A 389 -10.97 -7.41 -18.90
C GLY A 389 -11.06 -8.92 -19.08
N LEU A 390 -9.92 -9.60 -19.24
CA LEU A 390 -9.84 -11.07 -19.31
C LEU A 390 -9.96 -11.73 -17.94
N ASP A 391 -9.23 -11.21 -16.96
CA ASP A 391 -9.27 -11.66 -15.57
C ASP A 391 -9.60 -10.50 -14.63
N ASN A 392 -10.87 -10.46 -14.25
CA ASN A 392 -11.39 -9.47 -13.30
C ASN A 392 -11.32 -9.97 -11.85
N THR A 393 -10.22 -10.62 -11.45
CA THR A 393 -10.05 -11.11 -10.08
C THR A 393 -9.72 -9.94 -9.18
N ALA A 394 -10.45 -9.82 -8.06
CA ALA A 394 -10.13 -8.83 -7.04
C ALA A 394 -8.69 -9.09 -6.54
N PRO A 395 -7.82 -8.07 -6.44
CA PRO A 395 -6.44 -8.29 -6.02
C PRO A 395 -6.33 -8.99 -4.66
N SER A 396 -7.30 -8.79 -3.75
CA SER A 396 -7.33 -9.54 -2.49
C SER A 396 -7.45 -11.04 -2.66
N ASP A 397 -7.97 -11.51 -3.79
CA ASP A 397 -8.27 -12.91 -4.07
C ASP A 397 -7.21 -13.54 -4.98
N SER A 398 -6.21 -12.76 -5.43
CA SER A 398 -5.24 -13.19 -6.46
C SER A 398 -4.29 -14.31 -6.03
N LYS A 399 -4.29 -14.68 -4.75
CA LYS A 399 -3.50 -15.78 -4.18
C LYS A 399 -4.31 -17.02 -3.89
N LEU A 400 -5.62 -16.98 -4.18
CA LEU A 400 -6.51 -18.12 -4.06
C LEU A 400 -6.59 -18.84 -5.39
N SER A 401 -6.87 -20.15 -5.32
CA SER A 401 -6.86 -21.00 -6.51
C SER A 401 -7.98 -20.67 -7.48
N ASP A 402 -9.17 -20.33 -6.97
CA ASP A 402 -10.32 -19.89 -7.76
C ASP A 402 -11.14 -18.84 -6.99
N ARG A 403 -11.44 -17.72 -7.64
CA ARG A 403 -12.15 -16.60 -7.01
C ARG A 403 -13.65 -16.86 -6.82
N PHE A 404 -14.29 -17.57 -7.73
CA PHE A 404 -15.74 -17.77 -7.72
C PHE A 404 -16.09 -18.81 -6.67
N ALA A 405 -15.33 -19.90 -6.64
CA ALA A 405 -15.45 -20.93 -5.62
C ALA A 405 -15.17 -20.36 -4.22
N TRP A 406 -14.21 -19.42 -4.10
CA TRP A 406 -13.96 -18.72 -2.85
C TRP A 406 -15.13 -17.83 -2.40
N GLN A 407 -15.67 -17.03 -3.33
CA GLN A 407 -16.82 -16.17 -3.05
C GLN A 407 -18.06 -16.99 -2.69
N GLU A 408 -18.27 -18.14 -3.31
CA GLU A 408 -19.35 -19.07 -3.00
C GLU A 408 -19.20 -19.65 -1.58
N ALA A 409 -18.01 -20.12 -1.20
CA ALA A 409 -17.73 -20.59 0.14
C ALA A 409 -17.95 -19.49 1.20
N CYS A 410 -17.53 -18.24 0.91
CA CYS A 410 -17.80 -17.10 1.76
C CYS A 410 -19.30 -16.76 1.85
N GLY A 411 -20.02 -16.90 0.74
CA GLY A 411 -21.48 -16.73 0.65
C GLY A 411 -22.20 -17.74 1.53
N TRP A 412 -21.83 -19.02 1.43
CA TRP A 412 -22.35 -20.06 2.30
C TRP A 412 -22.13 -19.73 3.78
N ALA A 413 -20.91 -19.33 4.16
CA ALA A 413 -20.59 -18.96 5.54
C ALA A 413 -21.48 -17.81 6.04
N LYS A 414 -21.72 -16.80 5.20
CA LYS A 414 -22.58 -15.65 5.54
C LYS A 414 -24.03 -16.04 5.76
N GLU A 415 -24.56 -16.95 4.95
CA GLU A 415 -25.98 -17.30 4.90
C GLU A 415 -26.35 -18.38 5.91
N ASN A 416 -25.41 -19.26 6.27
CA ASN A 416 -25.69 -20.49 7.02
C ASN A 416 -25.11 -20.50 8.46
N THR A 417 -24.45 -19.43 8.91
CA THR A 417 -23.86 -19.38 10.26
C THR A 417 -24.24 -18.13 11.04
N PRO A 418 -24.30 -18.17 12.38
CA PRO A 418 -24.37 -16.98 13.23
C PRO A 418 -23.21 -15.98 13.02
N LYS A 419 -23.42 -14.69 13.31
CA LYS A 419 -22.42 -13.62 13.03
C LYS A 419 -21.11 -13.75 13.82
N ASP A 420 -21.16 -14.38 14.97
CA ASP A 420 -20.07 -14.64 15.91
C ASP A 420 -19.35 -15.98 15.66
N THR A 421 -19.74 -16.72 14.62
CA THR A 421 -19.11 -17.99 14.27
C THR A 421 -17.66 -17.80 13.84
N LEU A 422 -16.74 -18.50 14.50
CA LEU A 422 -15.31 -18.40 14.23
C LEU A 422 -14.86 -19.43 13.19
N PHE A 423 -14.17 -18.95 12.15
CA PHE A 423 -13.65 -19.79 11.07
C PHE A 423 -12.13 -19.93 11.11
N LEU A 424 -11.64 -21.14 10.78
CA LEU A 424 -10.27 -21.34 10.31
C LEU A 424 -10.27 -21.35 8.78
N ILE A 425 -9.53 -20.44 8.16
CA ILE A 425 -9.55 -20.21 6.72
C ILE A 425 -8.17 -20.43 6.09
N PRO A 426 -8.05 -20.54 4.75
CA PRO A 426 -6.76 -20.62 4.09
C PRO A 426 -5.90 -19.38 4.37
N ARG A 427 -4.57 -19.56 4.45
CA ARG A 427 -3.60 -18.52 4.85
C ARG A 427 -3.74 -17.19 4.11
N HIS A 428 -4.18 -17.25 2.85
CA HIS A 428 -4.31 -16.11 1.96
C HIS A 428 -5.77 -15.69 1.69
N GLY A 429 -6.74 -16.22 2.46
CA GLY A 429 -8.16 -15.87 2.40
C GLY A 429 -8.51 -14.49 2.98
N GLN A 430 -7.67 -13.48 2.73
CA GLN A 430 -7.75 -12.15 3.34
C GLN A 430 -9.04 -11.38 3.04
N SER A 431 -9.81 -11.76 2.01
CA SER A 431 -11.12 -11.18 1.70
C SER A 431 -12.29 -11.82 2.45
N PHE A 432 -12.05 -12.87 3.24
CA PHE A 432 -13.09 -13.63 3.95
C PHE A 432 -14.04 -12.71 4.73
N LYS A 433 -13.51 -11.85 5.60
CA LYS A 433 -14.30 -10.89 6.39
C LYS A 433 -15.18 -10.00 5.53
N CYS A 434 -14.67 -9.56 4.37
CA CYS A 434 -15.39 -8.67 3.46
C CYS A 434 -16.60 -9.35 2.83
N TYR A 435 -16.46 -10.62 2.44
CA TYR A 435 -17.53 -11.39 1.80
C TYR A 435 -18.46 -12.05 2.82
N ALA A 436 -17.90 -12.76 3.80
CA ALA A 436 -18.65 -13.56 4.77
C ALA A 436 -19.20 -12.73 5.94
N GLY A 437 -18.48 -11.68 6.36
CA GLY A 437 -18.80 -10.92 7.58
C GLY A 437 -18.78 -11.79 8.83
N ARG A 438 -17.77 -12.68 8.93
CA ARG A 438 -17.47 -13.54 10.08
C ARG A 438 -16.02 -13.33 10.53
N PRO A 439 -15.71 -13.50 11.82
CA PRO A 439 -14.33 -13.48 12.29
C PRO A 439 -13.55 -14.71 11.77
N ASP A 440 -12.24 -14.55 11.59
CA ASP A 440 -11.34 -15.67 11.34
C ASP A 440 -10.29 -15.79 12.44
N TYR A 441 -9.86 -17.03 12.72
CA TYR A 441 -8.85 -17.28 13.74
C TYR A 441 -7.49 -16.71 13.33
N PHE A 442 -7.19 -16.77 12.03
CA PHE A 442 -5.92 -16.31 11.47
C PHE A 442 -5.98 -16.16 9.94
N ASN A 443 -5.39 -15.06 9.46
CA ASN A 443 -4.93 -14.95 8.08
C ASN A 443 -3.60 -14.15 8.00
N TRP A 444 -2.82 -14.38 6.93
CA TRP A 444 -1.48 -13.80 6.80
C TRP A 444 -1.47 -12.30 6.51
N LYS A 445 -2.54 -11.77 5.92
CA LYS A 445 -2.57 -10.37 5.49
C LYS A 445 -2.78 -9.43 6.66
N ASP A 446 -3.69 -9.81 7.55
CA ASP A 446 -4.16 -9.09 8.72
C ASP A 446 -3.17 -9.17 9.88
N VAL A 447 -2.01 -8.54 9.69
CA VAL A 447 -1.03 -8.35 10.76
C VAL A 447 -1.48 -7.18 11.65
N PRO A 448 -1.59 -7.37 12.98
CA PRO A 448 -1.78 -6.28 13.93
C PRO A 448 -0.63 -5.26 13.90
N GLN A 449 -0.80 -4.12 14.56
CA GLN A 449 0.26 -3.09 14.64
C GLN A 449 0.81 -2.88 16.05
N ASP A 450 0.10 -3.28 17.10
CA ASP A 450 0.69 -3.32 18.44
C ASP A 450 1.58 -4.57 18.63
N PRO A 451 2.66 -4.48 19.42
CA PRO A 451 3.62 -5.56 19.54
C PRO A 451 3.05 -6.88 20.07
N ALA A 452 2.18 -6.83 21.09
CA ALA A 452 1.66 -8.03 21.73
C ALA A 452 0.80 -8.84 20.73
N SER A 453 -0.07 -8.15 19.99
CA SER A 453 -0.90 -8.79 18.98
C SER A 453 -0.09 -9.27 17.78
N ILE A 454 1.03 -8.62 17.41
CA ILE A 454 1.96 -9.13 16.38
C ILE A 454 2.57 -10.46 16.80
N VAL A 455 3.05 -10.57 18.05
CA VAL A 455 3.63 -11.81 18.59
C VAL A 455 2.58 -12.92 18.62
N GLU A 456 1.37 -12.63 19.08
CA GLU A 456 0.26 -13.58 19.09
C GLU A 456 -0.14 -14.01 17.67
N TRP A 457 -0.26 -13.07 16.73
CA TRP A 457 -0.54 -13.35 15.31
C TRP A 457 0.51 -14.29 14.73
N PHE A 458 1.79 -14.08 15.03
CA PHE A 458 2.86 -14.95 14.55
C PHE A 458 2.88 -16.31 15.24
N ARG A 459 2.51 -16.38 16.53
CA ARG A 459 2.30 -17.64 17.25
C ARG A 459 1.21 -18.46 16.58
N ARG A 460 0.05 -17.86 16.24
CA ARG A 460 -1.03 -18.52 15.49
C ARG A 460 -0.57 -18.99 14.11
N ASN A 461 0.20 -18.16 13.39
CA ASN A 461 0.81 -18.57 12.12
C ASN A 461 1.68 -19.82 12.28
N ARG A 462 2.50 -19.89 13.34
CA ARG A 462 3.37 -21.05 13.59
C ARG A 462 2.59 -22.29 14.02
N GLU A 463 1.58 -22.11 14.85
CA GLU A 463 0.69 -23.18 15.31
C GLU A 463 -0.04 -23.88 14.16
N ILE A 464 -0.46 -23.11 13.14
CA ILE A 464 -1.21 -23.62 12.00
C ILE A 464 -0.26 -24.04 10.87
N TYR A 465 0.70 -23.19 10.49
CA TYR A 465 1.44 -23.33 9.23
C TYR A 465 2.92 -23.67 9.41
N SER A 466 3.38 -24.15 10.57
CA SER A 466 4.78 -24.58 10.72
C SER A 466 4.90 -26.01 11.20
N HIS A 467 5.77 -26.78 10.57
CA HIS A 467 6.18 -28.11 11.04
C HIS A 467 7.68 -28.33 10.82
N THR A 468 8.24 -29.25 11.59
CA THR A 468 9.62 -29.72 11.40
C THR A 468 9.60 -30.84 10.37
N ASN A 469 10.32 -30.69 9.26
CA ASN A 469 10.49 -31.78 8.31
C ASN A 469 11.49 -32.83 8.82
N GLU A 470 11.65 -33.92 8.07
CA GLU A 470 12.54 -35.04 8.41
C GLU A 470 14.02 -34.64 8.63
N TRP A 471 14.43 -33.48 8.11
CA TRP A 471 15.78 -32.93 8.28
C TRP A 471 15.89 -31.94 9.44
N GLY A 472 14.90 -31.86 10.33
CA GLY A 472 14.91 -30.93 11.46
C GLY A 472 14.65 -29.47 11.08
N LYS A 473 14.29 -29.18 9.82
CA LYS A 473 14.06 -27.82 9.33
C LYS A 473 12.60 -27.44 9.45
N GLN A 474 12.33 -26.25 9.99
CA GLN A 474 11.00 -25.66 9.98
C GLN A 474 10.57 -25.34 8.54
N VAL A 475 9.43 -25.90 8.13
CA VAL A 475 8.80 -25.71 6.82
C VAL A 475 7.32 -25.38 7.02
N SER A 476 6.72 -24.73 6.02
CA SER A 476 5.32 -24.33 6.10
C SER A 476 4.38 -25.23 5.32
N TYR A 477 3.24 -25.56 5.92
CA TYR A 477 2.12 -26.17 5.22
C TYR A 477 1.56 -25.20 4.18
N ARG A 478 1.16 -25.74 3.02
CA ARG A 478 0.57 -24.98 1.92
C ARG A 478 -0.95 -25.00 1.99
N SER A 479 -1.53 -26.02 2.60
CA SER A 479 -2.97 -26.18 2.78
C SER A 479 -3.31 -26.60 4.21
N LEU A 480 -4.51 -26.25 4.68
CA LEU A 480 -4.97 -26.68 6.00
C LEU A 480 -5.15 -28.20 6.09
N GLY A 481 -5.46 -28.85 4.97
CA GLY A 481 -5.57 -30.31 4.90
C GLY A 481 -4.27 -31.03 5.30
N GLU A 482 -3.11 -30.45 5.00
CA GLU A 482 -1.80 -31.05 5.31
C GLU A 482 -1.50 -31.16 6.80
N LEU A 483 -2.19 -30.41 7.66
CA LEU A 483 -2.08 -30.57 9.12
C LEU A 483 -2.66 -31.90 9.60
N GLY A 484 -3.58 -32.48 8.82
CA GLY A 484 -4.32 -33.67 9.20
C GLY A 484 -5.48 -33.38 10.15
N THR A 485 -6.44 -34.30 10.15
CA THR A 485 -7.72 -34.18 10.86
C THR A 485 -7.55 -33.97 12.37
N ASP A 486 -6.66 -34.73 13.01
CA ASP A 486 -6.54 -34.71 14.48
C ASP A 486 -5.97 -33.39 14.99
N ARG A 487 -4.96 -32.85 14.30
CA ARG A 487 -4.40 -31.53 14.64
C ARG A 487 -5.42 -30.42 14.43
N ILE A 488 -6.21 -30.48 13.36
CA ILE A 488 -7.30 -29.51 13.12
C ILE A 488 -8.35 -29.59 14.24
N ARG A 489 -8.76 -30.79 14.68
CA ARG A 489 -9.69 -30.96 15.81
C ARG A 489 -9.13 -30.38 17.10
N GLU A 490 -7.86 -30.62 17.38
CA GLU A 490 -7.18 -30.09 18.57
C GLU A 490 -7.20 -28.56 18.58
N ILE A 491 -6.75 -27.92 17.50
CA ILE A 491 -6.75 -26.46 17.34
C ILE A 491 -8.18 -25.92 17.45
N ALA A 492 -9.14 -26.56 16.78
CA ALA A 492 -10.52 -26.10 16.79
C ALA A 492 -11.17 -26.21 18.17
N SER A 493 -10.83 -27.25 18.94
CA SER A 493 -11.29 -27.42 20.32
C SER A 493 -10.66 -26.38 21.25
N GLN A 494 -9.35 -26.19 21.14
CA GLN A 494 -8.59 -25.28 22.00
C GLN A 494 -9.02 -23.82 21.82
N HIS A 495 -9.33 -23.40 20.59
CA HIS A 495 -9.60 -22.00 20.25
C HIS A 495 -11.07 -21.71 19.94
N GLY A 496 -11.97 -22.68 20.14
CA GLY A 496 -13.40 -22.51 19.90
C GLY A 496 -13.76 -22.24 18.43
N ILE A 497 -13.02 -22.83 17.49
CA ILE A 497 -13.29 -22.70 16.05
C ILE A 497 -14.48 -23.59 15.69
N ASP A 498 -15.49 -23.00 15.06
CA ASP A 498 -16.73 -23.68 14.70
C ASP A 498 -16.64 -24.35 13.32
N PHE A 499 -15.96 -23.72 12.36
CA PHE A 499 -15.85 -24.20 10.99
C PHE A 499 -14.45 -24.05 10.41
N ILE A 500 -14.11 -24.92 9.47
CA ILE A 500 -12.83 -24.92 8.76
C ILE A 500 -13.09 -24.86 7.26
N ILE A 501 -12.52 -23.88 6.57
CA ILE A 501 -12.53 -23.79 5.11
C ILE A 501 -11.16 -24.24 4.62
N ALA A 502 -11.10 -25.38 3.95
CA ALA A 502 -9.85 -25.91 3.38
C ALA A 502 -10.01 -26.15 1.88
N ASN A 503 -8.89 -26.31 1.18
CA ASN A 503 -8.90 -26.77 -0.20
C ASN A 503 -9.54 -28.17 -0.28
N GLU A 504 -10.05 -28.53 -1.45
CA GLU A 504 -10.66 -29.84 -1.69
C GLU A 504 -9.73 -31.01 -1.32
N TYR A 505 -8.43 -30.83 -1.53
CA TYR A 505 -7.38 -31.82 -1.24
C TYR A 505 -6.18 -31.20 -0.48
N PRO A 506 -5.58 -31.92 0.49
CA PRO A 506 -6.05 -33.20 1.03
C PRO A 506 -7.29 -33.04 1.93
N PRO A 507 -8.26 -33.96 1.87
CA PRO A 507 -9.50 -33.83 2.62
C PRO A 507 -9.29 -34.08 4.11
N LEU A 508 -10.16 -33.48 4.93
CA LEU A 508 -10.18 -33.70 6.38
C LEU A 508 -11.28 -34.71 6.72
N GLY A 509 -11.03 -35.56 7.71
CA GLY A 509 -12.00 -36.51 8.27
C GLY A 509 -13.03 -35.83 9.19
N LEU A 510 -13.59 -34.70 8.78
CA LEU A 510 -14.59 -33.92 9.50
C LEU A 510 -15.91 -33.89 8.72
N PRO A 511 -17.05 -33.64 9.38
CA PRO A 511 -18.34 -33.49 8.69
C PRO A 511 -18.30 -32.32 7.69
N VAL A 512 -18.50 -32.62 6.41
CA VAL A 512 -18.62 -31.62 5.34
C VAL A 512 -20.02 -31.03 5.38
N VAL A 513 -20.10 -29.70 5.38
CA VAL A 513 -21.37 -28.95 5.38
C VAL A 513 -21.57 -28.11 4.10
N PHE A 514 -20.50 -27.94 3.33
CA PHE A 514 -20.50 -27.32 2.01
C PHE A 514 -19.27 -27.80 1.23
N GLU A 515 -19.42 -28.00 -0.07
CA GLU A 515 -18.31 -28.28 -0.98
C GLU A 515 -18.58 -27.69 -2.36
N ASN A 516 -17.49 -27.26 -3.01
CA ASN A 516 -17.42 -26.98 -4.43
C ASN A 516 -16.09 -27.50 -4.98
N ASP A 517 -15.81 -27.25 -6.26
CA ASP A 517 -14.64 -27.76 -6.97
C ASP A 517 -13.28 -27.38 -6.37
N TRP A 518 -13.22 -26.42 -5.44
CA TRP A 518 -11.97 -25.93 -4.88
C TRP A 518 -11.92 -25.92 -3.36
N PHE A 519 -13.06 -25.76 -2.68
CA PHE A 519 -13.13 -25.57 -1.24
C PHE A 519 -14.16 -26.49 -0.59
N LYS A 520 -13.81 -26.97 0.59
CA LYS A 520 -14.72 -27.69 1.50
C LYS A 520 -14.82 -26.94 2.81
N ILE A 521 -16.04 -26.80 3.32
CA ILE A 521 -16.31 -26.29 4.65
C ILE A 521 -16.68 -27.46 5.55
N TYR A 522 -15.91 -27.60 6.62
CA TYR A 522 -16.08 -28.63 7.62
C TYR A 522 -16.63 -28.03 8.91
N ARG A 523 -17.53 -28.77 9.58
CA ARG A 523 -17.97 -28.43 10.94
C ARG A 523 -16.98 -29.01 11.96
N SER A 524 -16.55 -28.18 12.90
CA SER A 524 -15.78 -28.63 14.06
C SER A 524 -16.70 -29.42 14.99
N THR A 525 -16.27 -30.59 15.45
CA THR A 525 -17.07 -31.48 16.32
C THR A 525 -17.11 -31.01 17.79
N THR A 526 -16.77 -29.75 18.07
CA THR A 526 -16.43 -29.24 19.42
C THR A 526 -17.62 -28.73 20.22
N LYS A 527 -18.76 -28.45 19.59
CA LYS A 527 -20.01 -28.15 20.31
C LYS A 527 -20.92 -29.37 20.27
N GLY A 528 -21.21 -29.90 21.46
CA GLY A 528 -21.98 -31.13 21.74
C GLY A 528 -23.22 -31.32 20.87
N SER A 529 -23.00 -31.86 19.67
CA SER A 529 -24.01 -32.46 18.84
C SER A 529 -23.83 -33.95 19.05
N SER A 530 -24.68 -34.51 19.91
CA SER A 530 -25.04 -35.90 19.78
C SER A 530 -25.38 -36.16 18.31
N PRO A 531 -24.91 -37.26 17.70
CA PRO A 531 -25.38 -37.64 16.38
C PRO A 531 -26.92 -37.68 16.40
N PRO A 532 -27.60 -37.32 15.30
CA PRO A 532 -29.03 -37.59 15.20
C PRO A 532 -29.25 -39.08 15.50
N PRO A 533 -30.32 -39.47 16.22
CA PRO A 533 -30.58 -40.87 16.50
C PRO A 533 -30.59 -41.63 15.19
N GLU A 534 -29.79 -42.71 15.12
CA GLU A 534 -29.97 -43.72 14.06
C GLU A 534 -31.45 -44.10 14.06
N GLU A 535 -32.14 -43.87 12.93
CA GLU A 535 -33.42 -44.50 12.68
C GLU A 535 -33.19 -46.01 12.71
N ALA A 536 -33.53 -46.61 13.84
CA ALA A 536 -33.62 -48.04 14.02
C ALA A 536 -34.50 -48.62 12.90
N GLY A 537 -33.94 -49.58 12.18
CA GLY A 537 -34.48 -50.12 10.95
C GLY A 537 -35.95 -50.54 11.00
N SER A 538 -36.66 -50.20 9.93
CA SER A 538 -37.87 -50.91 9.54
C SER A 538 -37.48 -52.19 8.79
N ILE A 539 -37.30 -53.27 9.54
CA ILE A 539 -37.56 -54.62 9.02
C ILE A 539 -39.08 -54.74 8.94
N THR A 540 -39.63 -54.72 7.72
CA THR A 540 -40.94 -55.30 7.44
C THR A 540 -40.88 -56.06 6.13
N THR A 541 -40.84 -57.38 6.31
CA THR A 541 -41.30 -58.42 5.39
C THR A 541 -42.71 -58.15 4.87
N GLN A 542 -42.87 -58.06 3.55
CA GLN A 542 -43.61 -59.01 2.70
C GLN A 542 -43.42 -58.64 1.22
#